data_AF-A0A399EGA6-F1
#
_entry.id   AF-A0A399EGA6-F1
#
_cell.length_a   1.000
_cell.length_b   1.000
_cell.length_c   1.000
_cell.angle_alpha   90.00
_cell.angle_beta   90.00
_cell.angle_gamma   90.00
#
_symmetry.space_group_name_H-M   'P 1'
#
loop_
_entity.id
_entity.type
_entity.pdbx_description
1 polymer ?
#
loop_
_entity_poly.entity_id
_entity_poly.type
_entity_poly.pdbx_seq_one_letter_code
_entity_poly.pdbx_strand_id
1 'polypeptide(L)'
;MKKPIALMVVALVLSGCSNFVADFGIPTVRFNPVSAGPTASGYEVVFEVQSLPGSPSATLLQVNLSGSLTATIGSSVPECPPSTAADDCPKLTKTLTFASNPGLLAITGYVAQSLSGTLRTVTLPAQVIINQ
;
A
#
# COMPACT_ATOMS: atom_id res chain seq x y z
N MET A 1 34.26 -19.64 -36.07
CA MET A 1 34.19 -19.55 -34.60
C MET A 1 32.99 -18.65 -34.25
N LYS A 2 31.93 -19.19 -33.64
CA LYS A 2 30.70 -18.46 -33.29
C LYS A 2 30.67 -18.23 -31.77
N LYS A 3 30.58 -16.98 -31.32
CA LYS A 3 30.45 -16.60 -29.91
C LYS A 3 28.97 -16.64 -29.50
N PRO A 4 28.55 -17.35 -28.45
CA PRO A 4 27.25 -17.11 -27.86
C PRO A 4 27.37 -15.92 -26.88
N ILE A 5 26.69 -14.81 -27.21
CA ILE A 5 26.42 -13.73 -26.27
C ILE A 5 25.32 -14.26 -25.35
N ALA A 6 25.71 -14.72 -24.15
CA ALA A 6 24.77 -15.05 -23.10
C ALA A 6 24.21 -13.72 -22.54
N LEU A 7 22.98 -13.40 -22.94
CA LEU A 7 22.15 -12.41 -22.27
C LEU A 7 21.99 -12.86 -20.81
N MET A 8 22.70 -12.21 -19.88
CA MET A 8 22.39 -12.30 -18.45
C MET A 8 21.09 -11.52 -18.20
N VAL A 9 19.96 -12.16 -18.49
CA VAL A 9 18.70 -11.84 -17.82
C VAL A 9 18.87 -12.39 -16.42
N VAL A 10 19.28 -11.54 -15.47
CA VAL A 10 19.22 -11.84 -14.04
C VAL A 10 17.74 -11.81 -13.65
N ALA A 11 17.02 -12.84 -14.07
CA ALA A 11 15.69 -13.14 -13.58
C ALA A 11 15.84 -13.79 -12.21
N LEU A 12 15.41 -13.04 -11.21
CA LEU A 12 14.31 -13.51 -10.36
C LEU A 12 14.58 -14.80 -9.59
N VAL A 13 15.52 -14.77 -8.64
CA VAL A 13 15.54 -15.76 -7.55
C VAL A 13 15.81 -15.06 -6.21
N LEU A 14 14.85 -14.24 -5.78
CA LEU A 14 14.62 -14.00 -4.35
C LEU A 14 13.34 -14.72 -3.94
N SER A 15 13.37 -16.04 -4.01
CA SER A 15 12.46 -16.91 -3.27
C SER A 15 12.94 -16.94 -1.81
N GLY A 16 12.50 -15.95 -1.03
CA GLY A 16 12.78 -15.87 0.40
C GLY A 16 11.63 -15.17 1.11
N CYS A 17 10.64 -15.94 1.53
CA CYS A 17 9.63 -15.66 2.56
C CYS A 17 9.26 -14.17 2.79
N SER A 18 8.21 -13.65 2.13
CA SER A 18 7.29 -12.63 2.70
C SER A 18 6.35 -12.07 1.63
N ASN A 19 5.13 -12.59 1.49
CA ASN A 19 3.98 -11.82 0.99
C ASN A 19 4.20 -10.87 -0.23
N PHE A 20 4.99 -11.26 -1.23
CA PHE A 20 5.32 -10.39 -2.35
C PHE A 20 4.40 -10.69 -3.54
N VAL A 21 3.75 -9.65 -4.05
CA VAL A 21 3.32 -9.60 -5.46
C VAL A 21 4.28 -8.63 -6.14
N ALA A 22 5.27 -9.15 -6.84
CA ALA A 22 6.10 -8.33 -7.72
C ALA A 22 5.28 -7.99 -8.98
N ASP A 23 4.38 -7.01 -8.88
CA ASP A 23 3.68 -6.46 -10.06
C ASP A 23 4.39 -5.17 -10.46
N PHE A 24 5.01 -5.19 -11.65
CA PHE A 24 5.81 -4.08 -12.16
C PHE A 24 4.91 -2.86 -12.38
N GLY A 25 5.15 -1.79 -11.60
CA GLY A 25 4.54 -0.48 -11.84
C GLY A 25 3.57 0.03 -10.77
N ILE A 26 3.32 -0.71 -9.69
CA ILE A 26 2.51 -0.23 -8.55
C ILE A 26 3.25 -0.46 -7.23
N PRO A 27 3.25 0.49 -6.28
CA PRO A 27 3.89 0.36 -5.00
C PRO A 27 3.28 -0.77 -4.20
N THR A 28 4.15 -1.53 -3.54
CA THR A 28 3.74 -2.27 -2.36
C THR A 28 3.75 -1.30 -1.19
N VAL A 29 2.62 -1.19 -0.48
CA VAL A 29 2.51 -0.30 0.68
C VAL A 29 2.22 -1.10 1.95
N ARG A 30 2.66 -0.54 3.08
CA ARG A 30 2.21 -0.92 4.41
C ARG A 30 1.29 0.16 4.97
N PHE A 31 0.32 -0.26 5.77
CA PHE A 31 -0.58 0.62 6.49
C PHE A 31 -0.26 0.55 7.98
N ASN A 32 -0.04 1.70 8.61
CA ASN A 32 0.23 1.78 10.04
C ASN A 32 -0.90 2.56 10.71
N PRO A 33 -1.71 1.96 11.58
CA PRO A 33 -2.72 2.70 12.34
C PRO A 33 -2.02 3.70 13.28
N VAL A 34 -2.55 4.92 13.36
CA VAL A 34 -2.02 6.00 14.20
C VAL A 34 -2.96 6.27 15.36
N SER A 35 -4.23 6.56 15.07
CA SER A 35 -5.24 6.85 16.09
C SER A 35 -6.64 6.58 15.57
N ALA A 36 -7.57 6.31 16.48
CA ALA A 36 -8.98 6.22 16.18
C ALA A 36 -9.78 6.73 17.38
N GLY A 37 -10.82 7.53 17.14
CA GLY A 37 -11.60 8.08 18.25
C GLY A 37 -12.72 9.04 17.84
N PRO A 38 -13.60 9.39 18.80
CA PRO A 38 -14.65 10.36 18.57
C PRO A 38 -14.08 11.76 18.36
N THR A 39 -14.74 12.54 17.53
CA THR A 39 -14.46 13.96 17.29
C THR A 39 -15.73 14.79 17.49
N ALA A 40 -15.62 16.12 17.45
CA ALA A 40 -16.78 17.01 17.57
C ALA A 40 -17.85 16.79 16.48
N SER A 41 -17.47 16.19 15.33
CA SER A 41 -18.31 15.97 14.16
C SER A 41 -18.62 14.50 13.87
N GLY A 42 -18.16 13.56 14.71
CA GLY A 42 -18.40 12.13 14.52
C GLY A 42 -17.26 11.27 15.06
N TYR A 43 -16.62 10.52 14.18
CA TYR A 43 -15.52 9.61 14.51
C TYR A 43 -14.44 9.66 13.42
N GLU A 44 -13.18 9.67 13.83
CA GLU A 44 -12.04 9.69 12.92
C GLU A 44 -11.15 8.47 13.12
N VAL A 45 -10.61 7.96 12.01
CA VAL A 45 -9.56 6.95 11.99
C VAL A 45 -8.40 7.48 11.18
N VAL A 46 -7.24 7.60 11.82
CA VAL A 46 -5.99 8.08 11.23
C VAL A 46 -5.04 6.91 11.06
N PHE A 47 -4.49 6.76 9.87
CA PHE A 47 -3.43 5.79 9.57
C PHE A 47 -2.40 6.38 8.60
N GLU A 48 -1.21 5.82 8.60
CA GLU A 48 -0.18 6.13 7.62
C GLU A 48 -0.15 5.09 6.52
N VAL A 49 0.10 5.55 5.30
CA VAL A 49 0.47 4.72 4.16
C VAL A 49 1.94 4.93 3.88
N GLN A 50 2.72 3.85 3.80
CA GLN A 50 4.15 3.93 3.54
C GLN A 50 4.54 2.92 2.47
N SER A 51 5.28 3.39 1.46
CA SER A 51 5.87 2.52 0.44
C SER A 51 6.91 1.59 1.07
N LEU A 52 7.02 0.36 0.58
CA LEU A 52 8.13 -0.51 0.95
C LEU A 52 9.38 -0.19 0.10
N PRO A 53 10.60 -0.43 0.62
CA PRO A 53 11.83 -0.28 -0.16
C PRO A 53 11.76 -1.05 -1.50
N GLY A 54 12.16 -0.39 -2.58
CA GLY A 54 12.10 -0.91 -3.94
C GLY A 54 10.75 -0.73 -4.65
N SER A 55 9.75 -0.14 -3.98
CA SER A 55 8.44 0.12 -4.58
C SER A 55 8.45 1.35 -5.50
N PRO A 56 7.86 1.26 -6.72
CA PRO A 56 7.70 2.41 -7.60
C PRO A 56 6.64 3.38 -7.06
N SER A 57 6.56 4.58 -7.62
CA SER A 57 5.49 5.52 -7.30
C SER A 57 4.16 5.16 -7.98
N ALA A 58 3.03 5.53 -7.37
CA ALA A 58 1.69 5.42 -7.97
C ALA A 58 0.69 6.30 -7.22
N THR A 59 -0.55 6.35 -7.71
CA THR A 59 -1.68 6.97 -7.01
C THR A 59 -2.52 5.89 -6.33
N LEU A 60 -2.62 5.94 -5.00
CA LEU A 60 -3.60 5.15 -4.25
C LEU A 60 -4.97 5.80 -4.38
N LEU A 61 -5.88 5.13 -5.09
CA LEU A 61 -7.22 5.63 -5.36
C LEU A 61 -8.16 5.31 -4.20
N GLN A 62 -8.10 4.08 -3.69
CA GLN A 62 -8.96 3.61 -2.61
C GLN A 62 -8.28 2.55 -1.75
N VAL A 63 -8.74 2.42 -0.51
CA VAL A 63 -8.51 1.28 0.36
C VAL A 63 -9.77 0.44 0.47
N ASN A 64 -9.60 -0.87 0.47
CA ASN A 64 -10.66 -1.83 0.71
C ASN A 64 -10.67 -2.15 2.20
N LEU A 65 -11.83 -2.00 2.83
CA LEU A 65 -12.05 -2.22 4.24
C LEU A 65 -12.81 -3.53 4.46
N SER A 66 -12.71 -4.09 5.67
CA SER A 66 -13.51 -5.23 6.12
C SER A 66 -15.01 -4.93 5.98
N GLY A 67 -15.80 -5.95 5.64
CA GLY A 67 -17.24 -5.78 5.42
C GLY A 67 -17.63 -5.24 4.03
N SER A 68 -16.72 -5.32 3.04
CA SER A 68 -16.92 -4.82 1.66
C SER A 68 -17.12 -3.31 1.54
N LEU A 69 -16.66 -2.56 2.55
CA LEU A 69 -16.60 -1.11 2.50
C LEU A 69 -15.36 -0.67 1.73
N THR A 70 -15.42 0.49 1.07
CA THR A 70 -14.26 1.11 0.43
C THR A 70 -14.15 2.56 0.83
N ALA A 71 -12.93 3.07 0.96
CA ALA A 71 -12.68 4.48 1.23
C ALA A 71 -11.75 5.06 0.17
N THR A 72 -12.18 6.15 -0.46
CA THR A 72 -11.38 6.87 -1.43
C THR A 72 -10.23 7.59 -0.72
N ILE A 73 -9.01 7.40 -1.24
CA ILE A 73 -7.78 8.00 -0.73
C ILE A 73 -7.28 9.09 -1.69
N GLY A 74 -7.32 8.84 -3.01
CA GLY A 74 -6.93 9.78 -4.06
C GLY A 74 -5.56 10.43 -3.85
N SER A 75 -4.53 9.67 -3.46
CA SER A 75 -3.25 10.22 -3.04
C SER A 75 -2.05 9.60 -3.73
N SER A 76 -1.14 10.44 -4.21
CA SER A 76 0.13 10.01 -4.78
C SER A 76 1.05 9.49 -3.70
N VAL A 77 1.49 8.25 -3.88
CA VAL A 77 2.45 7.55 -3.04
C VAL A 77 3.81 7.60 -3.73
N PRO A 78 4.82 8.22 -3.08
CA PRO A 78 6.13 8.36 -3.66
C PRO A 78 6.85 7.01 -3.72
N GLU A 79 7.84 6.94 -4.62
CA GLU A 79 8.74 5.80 -4.68
C GLU A 79 9.55 5.68 -3.38
N CYS A 80 9.93 4.46 -3.03
CA CYS A 80 10.95 4.24 -2.00
C CYS A 80 12.13 3.49 -2.63
N PRO A 81 13.32 4.09 -2.73
CA PRO A 81 14.51 3.41 -3.26
C PRO A 81 14.82 2.12 -2.49
N PRO A 82 15.37 1.08 -3.17
CA PRO A 82 15.65 -0.20 -2.53
C PRO A 82 16.74 -0.13 -1.45
N SER A 83 17.59 0.89 -1.48
CA SER A 83 18.64 1.13 -0.48
C SER A 83 18.12 1.83 0.78
N THR A 84 16.88 2.30 0.79
CA THR A 84 16.30 3.03 1.92
C THR A 84 15.88 2.05 3.02
N ALA A 85 16.18 2.35 4.28
CA ALA A 85 15.68 1.56 5.38
C ALA A 85 14.14 1.62 5.43
N ALA A 86 13.49 0.53 5.83
CA ALA A 86 12.02 0.43 5.73
C ALA A 86 11.28 1.56 6.47
N ASP A 87 11.81 2.02 7.61
CA ASP A 87 11.18 3.07 8.41
C ASP A 87 11.42 4.49 7.85
N ASP A 88 12.43 4.64 7.00
CA ASP A 88 12.81 5.90 6.35
C ASP A 88 12.08 6.12 5.02
N CYS A 89 11.33 5.13 4.53
CA CYS A 89 10.48 5.31 3.35
C CYS A 89 9.44 6.42 3.61
N PRO A 90 9.04 7.21 2.60
CA PRO A 90 8.08 8.29 2.81
C PRO A 90 6.73 7.78 3.31
N LYS A 91 6.15 8.52 4.25
CA LYS A 91 4.86 8.22 4.89
C LYS A 91 3.81 9.26 4.51
N LEU A 92 2.58 8.80 4.34
CA LEU A 92 1.43 9.64 4.04
C LEU A 92 0.34 9.38 5.07
N THR A 93 0.04 10.37 5.88
CA THR A 93 -1.07 10.29 6.83
C THR A 93 -2.40 10.43 6.08
N LYS A 94 -3.36 9.58 6.44
CA LYS A 94 -4.73 9.58 5.93
C LYS A 94 -5.72 9.50 7.07
N THR A 95 -6.79 10.26 6.92
CA THR A 95 -7.89 10.33 7.87
C THR A 95 -9.15 9.87 7.17
N LEU A 96 -9.83 8.89 7.75
CA LEU A 96 -11.19 8.52 7.41
C LEU A 96 -12.13 9.13 8.43
N THR A 97 -13.18 9.78 7.96
CA THR A 97 -14.22 10.39 8.78
C THR A 97 -15.51 9.59 8.67
N PHE A 98 -16.16 9.39 9.81
CA PHE A 98 -17.43 8.69 9.92
C PHE A 98 -18.39 9.53 10.76
N ALA A 99 -19.69 9.44 10.46
CA ALA A 99 -20.72 10.15 11.23
C ALA A 99 -20.85 9.62 12.68
N SER A 100 -20.49 8.36 12.92
CA SER A 100 -20.47 7.69 14.22
C SER A 100 -19.37 6.63 14.25
N ASN A 101 -19.11 6.02 15.41
CA ASN A 101 -18.16 4.90 15.51
C ASN A 101 -18.55 3.78 14.52
N PRO A 102 -17.68 3.44 13.54
CA PRO A 102 -18.00 2.45 12.52
C PRO A 102 -17.89 1.00 13.01
N GLY A 103 -17.52 0.76 14.27
CA GLY A 103 -17.12 -0.56 14.76
C GLY A 103 -15.73 -0.94 14.25
N LEU A 104 -15.35 -2.20 14.39
CA LEU A 104 -14.02 -2.68 13.99
C LEU A 104 -13.86 -2.65 12.47
N LEU A 105 -12.81 -1.95 12.03
CA LEU A 105 -12.38 -1.83 10.65
C LEU A 105 -10.98 -2.40 10.49
N ALA A 106 -10.78 -3.10 9.38
CA ALA A 106 -9.47 -3.52 8.93
C ALA A 106 -9.29 -3.23 7.44
N ILE A 107 -8.10 -2.82 7.03
CA ILE A 107 -7.74 -2.71 5.61
C ILE A 107 -7.41 -4.11 5.10
N THR A 108 -8.09 -4.54 4.04
CA THR A 108 -7.93 -5.85 3.41
C THR A 108 -7.21 -5.77 2.06
N GLY A 109 -7.09 -4.57 1.50
CA GLY A 109 -6.54 -4.34 0.18
C GLY A 109 -6.61 -2.87 -0.21
N TYR A 110 -6.20 -2.58 -1.44
CA TYR A 110 -6.28 -1.24 -2.00
C TYR A 110 -6.36 -1.30 -3.53
N VAL A 111 -6.76 -0.18 -4.13
CA VAL A 111 -6.63 0.02 -5.58
C VAL A 111 -5.70 1.17 -5.85
N ALA A 112 -4.73 0.92 -6.71
CA ALA A 112 -3.74 1.89 -7.10
C ALA A 112 -3.66 2.02 -8.62
N GLN A 113 -3.26 3.20 -9.06
CA GLN A 113 -3.02 3.56 -10.45
C GLN A 113 -1.54 3.86 -10.64
N SER A 114 -0.86 3.04 -11.43
CA SER A 114 0.51 3.33 -11.88
C SER A 114 0.62 4.65 -12.65
N LEU A 115 1.83 5.18 -12.79
CA LEU A 115 2.08 6.38 -13.61
C LEU A 115 1.67 6.22 -15.09
N SER A 116 1.61 4.99 -15.61
CA SER A 116 1.14 4.69 -16.97
C SER A 116 -0.39 4.64 -17.08
N GLY A 117 -1.12 4.89 -15.98
CA GLY A 117 -2.58 4.86 -15.93
C GLY A 117 -3.17 3.47 -15.65
N THR A 118 -2.35 2.42 -15.55
CA THR A 118 -2.81 1.06 -15.26
C THR A 118 -3.37 0.97 -13.83
N LEU A 119 -4.60 0.52 -13.71
CA LEU A 119 -5.27 0.25 -12.43
C LEU A 119 -5.06 -1.19 -11.98
N ARG A 120 -4.78 -1.37 -10.68
CA ARG A 120 -4.78 -2.69 -10.05
C ARG A 120 -5.46 -2.66 -8.71
N THR A 121 -6.11 -3.78 -8.40
CA THR A 121 -6.57 -4.11 -7.06
C THR A 121 -5.54 -5.03 -6.43
N VAL A 122 -5.03 -4.64 -5.27
CA VAL A 122 -4.10 -5.42 -4.47
C VAL A 122 -4.82 -5.90 -3.23
N THR A 123 -4.79 -7.21 -2.99
CA THR A 123 -5.24 -7.82 -1.74
C THR A 123 -4.06 -7.95 -0.80
N LEU A 124 -4.22 -7.50 0.44
CA LEU A 124 -3.17 -7.65 1.44
C LEU A 124 -3.08 -9.12 1.89
N PRO A 125 -1.88 -9.62 2.19
CA PRO A 125 -1.67 -10.97 2.71
C PRO A 125 -2.33 -11.20 4.07
N ALA A 126 -2.46 -10.12 4.86
CA ALA A 126 -3.09 -10.09 6.16
C ALA A 126 -3.83 -8.76 6.30
N GLN A 127 -4.98 -8.80 6.97
CA GLN A 127 -5.75 -7.60 7.25
C GLN A 127 -5.03 -6.73 8.28
N VAL A 128 -5.09 -5.41 8.09
CA VAL A 128 -4.53 -4.42 9.02
C VAL A 128 -5.67 -3.79 9.80
N ILE A 129 -5.80 -4.11 11.09
CA ILE A 129 -6.82 -3.50 11.96
C ILE A 129 -6.47 -2.02 12.16
N ILE A 130 -7.41 -1.12 11.87
CA ILE A 130 -7.20 0.34 11.92
C ILE A 130 -7.94 1.04 13.06
N ASN A 131 -8.87 0.36 13.72
CA ASN A 131 -9.49 0.83 14.97
C ASN A 131 -9.94 -0.36 15.84
N GLN A 132 -10.02 -0.12 17.15
CA GLN A 132 -10.56 -1.05 18.15
C GLN A 132 -11.48 -0.30 19.10
#